data_AF-A0A1Q7TMA4-F1
#
_entry.id   AF-A0A1Q7TMA4-F1
#
_cell.length_a   1.000
_cell.length_b   1.000
_cell.length_c   1.000
_cell.angle_alpha   90.00
_cell.angle_beta   90.00
_cell.angle_gamma   90.00
#
_symmetry.space_group_name_H-M   'P 1'
#
loop_
_entity.id
_entity.type
_entity.pdbx_description
1 polymer ?
#
loop_
_entity_poly.entity_id
_entity_poly.type
_entity_poly.pdbx_seq_one_letter_code
_entity_poly.pdbx_strand_id
1 'polypeptide(L)' 'MSSRIHLVRRLWQGWKRIGRKIGDVQARVLLTIFYFVIVAPFALAIRVFADPLGLKPKTSKGWRPRTAGTPALEQARRQF' A
#
# COMPACT_ATOMS: atom_id res chain seq x y z
N MET A 1 5.38 -31.31 42.67
CA MET A 1 6.00 -30.07 42.16
C MET A 1 5.68 -29.73 40.69
N SER A 2 5.22 -30.68 39.84
CA SER A 2 5.07 -30.46 38.39
C SER A 2 3.87 -29.58 37.97
N SER A 3 2.74 -29.64 38.68
CA SER A 3 1.50 -28.96 38.26
C SER A 3 1.56 -27.42 38.22
N ARG A 4 2.39 -26.80 39.08
CA ARG A 4 2.52 -25.33 39.13
C ARG A 4 3.22 -24.77 37.89
N ILE A 5 4.22 -25.48 37.35
CA ILE A 5 4.99 -25.05 36.17
C ILE A 5 4.10 -25.07 34.92
N HIS A 6 3.21 -26.05 34.79
CA HIS A 6 2.27 -26.13 33.67
C HIS A 6 1.22 -25.03 33.70
N LEU A 7 0.78 -24.60 34.89
CA LEU A 7 -0.16 -23.49 35.05
C LEU A 7 0.47 -22.16 34.65
N VAL A 8 1.68 -21.89 35.16
CA VAL A 8 2.46 -20.68 34.82
C VAL A 8 2.77 -20.64 33.33
N ARG A 9 3.16 -21.77 32.74
CA ARG A 9 3.36 -21.87 31.28
C ARG A 9 2.10 -21.55 30.51
N ARG A 10 0.93 -22.07 30.90
CA ARG A 10 -0.35 -21.75 30.22
C ARG A 10 -0.70 -20.27 30.30
N LEU A 11 -0.56 -19.66 31.48
CA LEU A 11 -0.80 -18.22 31.67
C LEU A 11 0.16 -17.39 30.83
N TRP A 12 1.45 -17.75 30.78
CA TRP A 12 2.44 -17.08 29.95
C TRP A 12 2.14 -17.18 28.45
N GLN A 13 1.69 -18.35 27.97
CA GLN A 13 1.27 -18.50 26.57
C GLN A 13 0.03 -17.66 26.26
N GLY A 14 -0.94 -17.59 27.18
CA GLY A 14 -2.10 -16.70 27.07
C GLY A 14 -1.70 -15.23 27.00
N TRP A 15 -0.84 -14.78 27.91
CA TRP A 15 -0.31 -13.41 27.95
C TRP A 15 0.38 -13.01 26.64
N LYS A 16 1.24 -13.88 26.10
CA LYS A 16 1.91 -13.62 24.81
C LYS A 16 0.94 -13.51 23.64
N ARG A 17 -0.14 -14.31 23.63
CA ARG A 17 -1.18 -14.21 22.58
C ARG A 17 -1.91 -12.88 22.64
N ILE A 18 -2.20 -12.38 23.84
CA ILE A 18 -2.82 -11.06 24.05
C ILE A 18 -1.86 -9.96 23.57
N GLY A 19 -0.59 -10.01 23.99
CA GLY A 19 0.42 -9.05 23.55
C GLY A 19 0.59 -9.01 22.03
N ARG A 20 0.56 -10.17 21.36
CA ARG A 20 0.62 -10.22 19.89
C ARG A 20 -0.58 -9.58 19.22
N LYS A 21 -1.81 -9.84 19.71
CA LYS A 21 -3.02 -9.20 19.17
C LYS A 21 -2.98 -7.68 19.32
N ILE A 22 -2.53 -7.18 20.47
CA ILE A 22 -2.39 -5.74 20.71
C ILE A 22 -1.32 -5.15 19.77
N GLY A 23 -0.18 -5.83 19.62
CA GLY A 23 0.86 -5.43 18.68
C GLY A 23 0.37 -5.38 17.24
N ASP A 24 -0.39 -6.37 16.78
CA ASP A 24 -0.93 -6.40 15.41
C ASP A 24 -1.94 -5.25 15.15
N VAL A 25 -2.72 -4.87 16.17
CA VAL A 25 -3.63 -3.73 16.09
C VAL A 25 -2.85 -2.43 16.08
N GLN A 26 -1.88 -2.25 16.98
CA GLN A 26 -1.04 -1.05 17.01
C GLN A 26 -0.24 -0.87 15.72
N ALA A 27 0.35 -1.95 15.19
CA ALA A 27 1.08 -1.93 13.93
C ALA A 27 0.18 -1.51 12.77
N ARG A 28 -1.06 -2.03 12.71
CA ARG A 28 -2.04 -1.62 11.71
C ARG A 28 -2.43 -0.15 11.86
N VAL A 29 -2.75 0.30 13.07
CA VAL A 29 -3.11 1.70 13.32
C VAL A 29 -1.98 2.63 12.92
N LEU A 30 -0.74 2.34 13.31
CA LEU A 30 0.43 3.14 12.96
C LEU A 30 0.65 3.15 11.45
N LEU A 31 0.56 2.00 10.79
CA LEU A 31 0.70 1.89 9.34
C LEU A 31 -0.40 2.67 8.62
N THR A 32 -1.64 2.59 9.07
CA THR A 32 -2.77 3.34 8.51
C THR A 32 -2.53 4.84 8.64
N ILE A 33 -2.17 5.31 9.84
CA ILE A 33 -1.88 6.74 10.06
C ILE A 33 -0.73 7.18 9.15
N PHE A 34 0.37 6.43 9.11
CA PHE A 34 1.52 6.74 8.26
C PHE A 34 1.14 6.81 6.78
N TYR A 35 0.36 5.84 6.30
CA TYR A 35 -0.12 5.80 4.92
C TYR A 35 -0.93 7.06 4.58
N PHE A 36 -1.87 7.46 5.45
CA PHE A 36 -2.66 8.66 5.20
C PHE A 36 -1.87 9.96 5.38
N VAL A 37 -0.92 10.03 6.30
CA VAL A 37 -0.13 11.24 6.55
C VAL A 37 0.94 11.47 5.49
N ILE A 38 1.51 10.42 4.90
CA ILE A 38 2.58 10.56 3.89
C ILE A 38 2.06 10.33 2.48
N VAL A 39 1.38 9.21 2.22
CA VAL A 39 0.96 8.85 0.87
C VAL A 39 -0.19 9.73 0.39
N ALA A 40 -1.17 10.03 1.25
CA ALA A 40 -2.32 10.84 0.83
C ALA A 40 -1.96 12.27 0.39
N PRO A 41 -1.14 13.07 1.10
CA PRO A 41 -0.77 14.39 0.59
C PRO A 41 0.05 14.32 -0.70
N PHE A 42 0.90 13.30 -0.87
CA PHE A 42 1.63 13.10 -2.12
C PHE A 42 0.68 12.78 -3.29
N ALA A 43 -0.26 11.86 -3.07
CA ALA A 43 -1.29 11.53 -4.05
C ALA A 43 -2.18 12.74 -4.38
N LEU A 44 -2.56 13.52 -3.36
CA LEU A 44 -3.34 14.74 -3.53
C LEU A 44 -2.58 15.79 -4.33
N ALA A 45 -1.29 16.00 -4.04
CA ALA A 45 -0.42 16.90 -4.79
C ALA A 45 -0.37 16.49 -6.28
N ILE A 46 -0.09 15.21 -6.58
CA ILE A 46 -0.08 14.72 -7.97
C ILE A 46 -1.43 14.93 -8.65
N ARG A 47 -2.52 14.62 -7.96
CA ARG A 47 -3.88 14.81 -8.48
C ARG A 47 -4.16 16.27 -8.83
N VAL A 48 -3.74 17.21 -7.97
CA VAL A 48 -3.95 18.65 -8.16
C VAL A 48 -3.05 19.18 -9.28
N PHE A 49 -1.76 18.82 -9.30
CA PHE A 49 -0.79 19.44 -10.19
C PHE A 49 -0.65 18.78 -11.56
N ALA A 50 -0.67 17.45 -11.66
CA ALA A 50 -0.29 16.75 -12.89
C ALA A 50 -1.48 16.19 -13.71
N ASP A 51 -2.66 15.98 -13.10
CA ASP A 51 -3.80 15.27 -13.74
C ASP A 51 -3.39 14.05 -14.59
N PRO A 52 -2.62 13.08 -14.03
CA PRO A 52 -2.04 11.99 -14.80
C PRO A 52 -3.12 11.10 -15.45
N LEU A 53 -4.29 11.03 -14.85
CA LEU A 53 -5.43 10.26 -15.35
C LEU A 53 -6.34 11.07 -16.28
N GLY A 54 -6.06 12.36 -16.49
CA GLY A 54 -6.84 13.21 -17.38
C GLY A 54 -8.30 13.39 -16.96
N LEU A 55 -8.58 13.35 -15.65
CA LEU A 55 -9.94 13.38 -15.11
C LEU A 55 -10.50 14.80 -15.03
N LYS A 56 -9.68 15.84 -15.20
CA LYS A 56 -10.15 17.22 -15.13
C LYS A 56 -11.08 17.53 -16.32
N PRO A 57 -12.11 18.38 -16.14
CA PRO A 57 -13.04 18.75 -17.21
C PRO A 57 -12.37 19.40 -18.43
N LYS A 58 -11.26 20.11 -18.20
CA LYS A 58 -10.48 20.80 -19.24
C LYS A 58 -9.56 19.86 -20.04
N THR A 59 -9.41 18.62 -19.59
CA THR A 59 -8.54 17.65 -20.24
C THR A 59 -9.29 16.95 -21.38
N SER A 60 -8.65 16.75 -22.54
CA SER A 60 -9.29 16.09 -23.68
C SER A 60 -9.72 14.67 -23.29
N LYS A 61 -11.02 14.40 -23.45
CA LYS A 61 -11.65 13.10 -23.22
C LYS A 61 -11.67 12.32 -24.53
N GLY A 62 -11.42 11.01 -24.46
CA GLY A 62 -11.43 10.10 -25.61
C GLY A 62 -10.04 9.66 -26.07
N TRP A 63 -9.97 9.13 -27.29
CA TRP A 63 -8.74 8.61 -27.89
C TRP A 63 -7.69 9.71 -28.00
N ARG A 64 -6.56 9.53 -27.31
CA ARG A 64 -5.42 10.43 -27.43
C ARG A 64 -4.53 9.98 -28.59
N PRO A 65 -4.06 10.91 -29.43
CA PRO A 65 -3.07 10.57 -30.44
C PRO A 65 -1.83 10.03 -29.74
N ARG A 66 -1.48 8.78 -30.04
CA ARG A 66 -0.25 8.15 -29.56
C ARG A 66 0.91 8.91 -30.22
N THR A 67 1.80 9.48 -29.42
CA THR A 67 3.05 10.01 -29.94
C THR A 67 3.81 8.86 -30.61
N ALA A 68 4.18 9.05 -31.89
CA ALA A 68 4.91 8.05 -32.65
C ALA A 68 6.26 7.81 -31.96
N GLY A 69 6.37 6.71 -31.23
CA GLY A 69 7.61 6.26 -30.61
C GLY A 69 8.47 5.48 -31.60
N THR A 70 9.35 4.63 -31.06
CA THR A 70 10.21 3.71 -31.80
C THR A 70 9.42 2.95 -32.89
N PRO A 71 9.97 2.73 -34.09
CA PRO A 71 9.30 1.99 -35.15
C PRO A 71 8.71 0.68 -34.62
N ALA A 72 7.47 0.38 -35.00
CA ALA A 72 6.73 -0.78 -34.48
C ALA A 72 7.51 -2.10 -34.60
N LEU A 73 8.33 -2.23 -35.65
CA LEU A 73 9.20 -3.38 -35.89
C LEU A 73 10.32 -3.53 -34.86
N GLU A 74 10.97 -2.43 -34.48
CA GLU A 74 12.03 -2.39 -33.45
C GLU A 74 11.47 -2.74 -32.07
N GLN A 75 10.26 -2.30 -31.77
CA GLN A 75 9.58 -2.55 -30.50
C GLN A 75 9.12 -4.01 -30.38
N ALA A 76 8.61 -4.60 -31.47
CA ALA A 76 8.18 -6.00 -31.52
C ALA A 76 9.35 -6.99 -31.30
N ARG A 77 10.58 -6.63 -31.69
CA ARG A 77 11.78 -7.45 -31.47
C ARG A 77 12.22 -7.57 -30.01
N ARG A 78 11.72 -6.71 -29.11
CA ARG A 78 12.11 -6.67 -27.68
C ARG A 78 11.07 -7.27 -26.74
N GLN A 79 10.04 -7.91 -27.29
CA GLN A 79 8.86 -8.32 -26.53
C GLN A 79 9.03 -9.69 -25.82
N PHE A 80 10.17 -10.36 -26.01
CA PHE A 80 10.55 -11.62 -25.37
C PHE A 80 11.96 -11.53 -24.79
#